data_AF-A0A6N6PAA0-F1
#
_entry.id   AF-A0A6N6PAA0-F1
#
_cell.length_a   1.000
_cell.length_b   1.000
_cell.length_c   1.000
_cell.angle_alpha   90.00
_cell.angle_beta   90.00
_cell.angle_gamma   90.00
#
_symmetry.space_group_name_H-M   'P 1'
#
loop_
_entity.id
_entity.type
_entity.pdbx_description
1 polymer ?
#
loop_
_entity_poly.entity_id
_entity_poly.type
_entity_poly.pdbx_seq_one_letter_code
_entity_poly.pdbx_strand_id
1 'polypeptide(L)'
;MPFNEIIRMAFSSLGVNKLRSVLTMAGITIGVFSVIGVMTTVSALRGSIETGLSFLGSNMFQFAKYPTGITNDGNSRRKIEMRRDIRLDQAQRYQ
;
A
#
# COMPACT_ATOMS: atom_id res chain seq x y z
N MET A 1 -27.08 34.85 25.41
CA MET A 1 -27.80 34.33 24.23
C MET A 1 -27.50 32.85 24.12
N PRO A 2 -28.47 31.96 24.38
CA PRO A 2 -28.20 30.53 24.49
C PRO A 2 -27.80 29.94 23.12
N PHE A 3 -26.69 29.21 23.08
CA PHE A 3 -26.17 28.54 21.87
C PHE A 3 -27.21 27.64 21.19
N ASN A 4 -28.12 27.06 21.99
CA ASN A 4 -29.26 26.26 21.53
C ASN A 4 -30.23 27.05 20.62
N GLU A 5 -30.43 28.34 20.89
CA GLU A 5 -31.32 29.19 20.09
C GLU A 5 -30.67 29.57 18.75
N ILE A 6 -29.35 29.78 18.74
CA ILE A 6 -28.56 30.03 17.53
C ILE A 6 -28.62 28.82 16.59
N ILE A 7 -28.41 27.61 17.13
CA ILE A 7 -28.52 26.36 16.36
C ILE A 7 -29.94 26.21 15.78
N ARG A 8 -30.97 26.41 16.60
CA ARG A 8 -32.37 26.30 16.17
C ARG A 8 -32.73 27.32 15.08
N MET A 9 -32.22 28.55 15.19
CA MET A 9 -32.41 29.60 14.18
C MET A 9 -31.67 29.27 12.88
N ALA A 10 -30.45 28.75 12.95
CA ALA A 10 -29.69 28.33 11.77
C ALA A 10 -30.39 27.19 11.00
N PHE A 11 -30.88 26.15 11.69
CA PHE A 11 -31.65 25.08 11.06
C PHE A 11 -32.96 25.59 10.43
N SER A 12 -33.65 26.50 11.11
CA SER A 12 -34.84 27.16 10.55
C SER A 12 -34.51 27.91 9.26
N SER A 13 -33.38 28.62 9.22
CA SER A 13 -32.94 29.41 8.06
C SER A 13 -32.56 28.55 6.84
N LEU A 14 -31.86 27.42 7.05
CA LEU A 14 -31.60 26.43 5.98
C LEU A 14 -32.89 25.85 5.37
N GLY A 15 -33.95 25.75 6.18
CA GLY A 15 -35.26 25.23 5.75
C GLY A 15 -36.08 26.18 4.87
N VAL A 16 -35.79 27.49 4.88
CA VAL A 16 -36.52 28.50 4.10
C VAL A 16 -36.21 28.40 2.60
N ASN A 17 -34.99 27.99 2.23
CA ASN A 17 -34.59 27.80 0.84
C ASN A 17 -34.01 26.40 0.59
N LYS A 18 -34.88 25.40 0.70
CA LYS A 18 -34.51 23.98 0.61
C LYS A 18 -33.73 23.64 -0.65
N LEU A 19 -34.10 24.20 -1.80
CA LEU A 19 -33.45 23.86 -3.08
C LEU A 19 -31.98 24.30 -3.11
N ARG A 20 -31.71 25.54 -2.69
CA ARG A 20 -30.36 26.10 -2.67
C ARG A 20 -29.49 25.39 -1.64
N SER A 21 -29.96 25.26 -0.40
CA SER A 21 -29.19 24.67 0.69
C SER A 21 -28.86 23.19 0.45
N VAL A 22 -29.80 22.43 -0.13
CA VAL A 22 -29.56 21.02 -0.49
C VAL A 22 -28.54 20.91 -1.62
N LEU A 23 -28.67 21.72 -2.68
CA LEU A 23 -27.74 21.66 -3.82
C LEU A 23 -26.31 22.02 -3.40
N THR A 24 -26.14 23.00 -2.51
CA THR A 24 -24.81 23.36 -1.98
C THR A 24 -24.21 22.27 -1.09
N MET A 25 -25.01 21.64 -0.23
CA MET A 25 -24.52 20.52 0.60
C MET A 25 -24.18 19.30 -0.24
N ALA A 26 -25.02 18.97 -1.23
CA ALA A 26 -24.77 17.87 -2.17
C ALA A 26 -23.48 18.10 -2.96
N GLY A 27 -23.24 19.32 -3.47
CA GLY A 27 -22.00 19.64 -4.19
C GLY A 27 -20.74 19.44 -3.35
N ILE A 28 -20.73 19.96 -2.11
CA ILE A 28 -19.58 19.83 -1.21
C ILE A 28 -19.35 18.37 -0.82
N THR A 29 -20.41 17.64 -0.48
CA THR A 29 -20.31 16.23 -0.06
C THR A 29 -19.79 15.34 -1.19
N ILE A 30 -20.31 15.48 -2.41
CA ILE A 30 -19.82 14.73 -3.59
C ILE A 30 -18.37 15.11 -3.90
N GLY A 31 -18.01 16.39 -3.82
CA GLY A 31 -16.65 16.87 -4.07
C GLY A 31 -15.62 16.26 -3.11
N VAL A 32 -15.88 16.33 -1.80
CA VAL A 32 -15.00 15.76 -0.78
C VAL A 32 -14.95 14.23 -0.89
N PHE A 33 -16.09 13.58 -1.11
CA PHE A 33 -16.15 12.13 -1.26
C PHE A 33 -15.31 11.62 -2.44
N SER A 34 -15.37 12.31 -3.59
CA SER A 34 -14.56 11.99 -4.77
C SER A 34 -13.06 12.05 -4.48
N VAL A 35 -12.59 13.14 -3.86
CA VAL A 35 -11.16 13.33 -3.55
C VAL A 35 -10.67 12.25 -2.58
N ILE A 36 -11.42 11.95 -1.52
CA ILE A 36 -11.07 10.90 -0.56
C ILE A 36 -11.05 9.53 -1.23
N GLY A 37 -12.04 9.24 -2.09
CA GLY A 37 -12.14 7.97 -2.81
C GLY A 37 -10.94 7.72 -3.73
N VAL A 38 -10.53 8.72 -4.50
CA VAL A 38 -9.36 8.63 -5.39
C VAL A 38 -8.08 8.44 -4.59
N MET A 39 -7.85 9.25 -3.55
CA MET A 39 -6.65 9.12 -2.71
C MET A 39 -6.53 7.74 -2.06
N THR A 40 -7.64 7.20 -1.58
CA THR A 40 -7.69 5.86 -0.96
C THR A 40 -7.40 4.77 -1.99
N THR A 41 -8.04 4.83 -3.16
CA THR A 41 -7.87 3.85 -4.23
C THR A 41 -6.43 3.84 -4.75
N VAL A 42 -5.85 5.03 -4.98
CA VAL A 42 -4.45 5.16 -5.40
C VAL A 42 -3.50 4.59 -4.34
N SER A 43 -3.76 4.86 -3.07
CA SER A 43 -2.92 4.32 -1.98
C SER A 43 -3.01 2.79 -1.89
N ALA A 44 -4.22 2.24 -2.01
CA ALA A 44 -4.43 0.79 -2.04
C ALA A 44 -3.76 0.12 -3.25
N LEU A 45 -3.83 0.75 -4.42
CA LEU A 45 -3.17 0.27 -5.64
C LEU A 45 -1.65 0.32 -5.49
N ARG A 46 -1.09 1.42 -4.98
CA ARG A 46 0.35 1.54 -4.69
C ARG A 46 0.82 0.46 -3.73
N GLY A 47 0.09 0.23 -2.63
CA GLY A 47 0.41 -0.84 -1.68
C GLY A 47 0.35 -2.24 -2.31
N SER A 48 -0.64 -2.49 -3.17
CA SER A 48 -0.75 -3.75 -3.91
C SER A 48 0.41 -3.97 -4.89
N ILE A 49 0.80 -2.91 -5.61
CA ILE A 49 1.94 -2.96 -6.55
C ILE A 49 3.24 -3.13 -5.79
N GLU A 50 3.46 -2.41 -4.70
CA GLU A 50 4.65 -2.52 -3.87
C GLU A 50 4.76 -3.91 -3.24
N THR A 51 3.64 -4.49 -2.79
CA THR A 51 3.60 -5.87 -2.29
C THR A 51 3.88 -6.87 -3.41
N GLY A 52 3.28 -6.70 -4.60
CA GLY A 52 3.54 -7.56 -5.75
C GLY A 52 4.99 -7.48 -6.24
N LEU A 53 5.56 -6.29 -6.31
CA LEU A 53 6.97 -6.08 -6.67
C LEU A 53 7.92 -6.53 -5.55
N SER A 54 7.56 -6.39 -4.28
CA SER A 54 8.31 -6.92 -3.14
C SER A 54 8.30 -8.46 -3.16
N PHE A 55 7.19 -9.08 -3.54
CA PHE A 55 7.14 -10.51 -3.80
C PHE A 55 8.04 -10.91 -4.99
N LEU A 56 8.03 -10.12 -6.07
CA LEU A 56 8.85 -10.36 -7.26
C LEU A 56 10.35 -10.03 -7.08
N GLY A 57 10.71 -9.12 -6.17
CA GLY A 57 12.06 -8.55 -6.07
C GLY A 57 12.72 -8.58 -4.69
N SER A 58 11.98 -8.66 -3.59
CA SER A 58 12.50 -8.58 -2.21
C SER A 58 12.51 -9.92 -1.47
N ASN A 59 11.72 -10.92 -1.89
CA ASN A 59 11.65 -12.23 -1.22
C ASN A 59 12.17 -13.40 -2.07
N MET A 60 12.92 -13.14 -3.13
CA MET A 60 13.79 -14.19 -3.66
C MET A 60 14.99 -14.34 -2.71
N PHE A 61 14.85 -15.16 -1.66
CA PHE A 61 16.00 -15.83 -1.06
C PHE A 61 16.67 -16.63 -2.19
N GLN A 62 17.62 -16.01 -2.87
CA GLN A 62 18.34 -16.61 -3.98
C GLN A 62 19.32 -17.62 -3.38
N PHE A 63 18.85 -18.85 -3.15
CA PHE A 63 19.70 -19.99 -2.81
C PHE A 63 20.55 -20.34 -4.04
N ALA A 64 21.61 -19.55 -4.26
CA ALA A 64 22.61 -19.82 -5.27
C ALA A 64 23.81 -20.52 -4.60
N LYS A 65 24.20 -21.69 -5.13
CA LYS A 65 25.42 -22.43 -4.74
C LYS A 65 26.69 -21.56 -4.82
N TYR A 66 26.63 -20.49 -5.62
CA TYR A 66 27.68 -19.50 -5.82
C TYR A 66 27.16 -18.12 -5.40
N PRO A 67 27.79 -17.41 -4.45
CA PRO A 67 27.36 -16.08 -4.04
C PRO A 67 27.45 -15.09 -5.22
N THR A 68 26.42 -14.24 -5.38
CA THR A 68 26.34 -13.18 -6.39
C THR A 68 27.17 -11.96 -5.99
N GLY A 69 28.46 -12.19 -5.77
CA GLY A 69 29.47 -11.17 -5.54
C GLY A 69 30.81 -11.69 -6.06
N ILE A 70 31.57 -10.82 -6.73
CA ILE A 70 32.91 -11.15 -7.26
C ILE A 70 33.82 -11.44 -6.06
N THR A 71 33.90 -12.72 -5.68
CA THR A 71 34.85 -13.17 -4.67
C THR A 71 36.18 -13.36 -5.39
N ASN A 72 36.96 -12.29 -5.45
CA ASN A 72 38.22 -12.20 -6.20
C ASN A 72 39.38 -12.88 -5.44
N ASP A 73 39.12 -14.02 -4.81
CA ASP A 73 40.07 -14.74 -3.97
C ASP A 73 40.18 -16.20 -4.44
N GLY A 74 41.35 -16.57 -4.95
CA GLY A 74 41.60 -17.87 -5.61
C GLY A 74 41.45 -19.08 -4.69
N ASN A 75 41.59 -18.91 -3.37
CA ASN A 75 41.44 -19.98 -2.40
C ASN A 75 39.96 -20.25 -2.05
N SER A 76 39.13 -19.20 -2.11
CA SER A 76 37.69 -19.28 -1.85
C SER A 76 36.93 -20.05 -2.94
N ARG A 77 37.36 -19.99 -4.21
CA ARG A 77 36.73 -20.69 -5.34
C ARG A 77 36.79 -22.21 -5.20
N ARG A 78 37.95 -22.76 -4.84
CA ARG A 78 38.14 -24.21 -4.62
C ARG A 78 37.23 -24.74 -3.50
N LYS A 79 37.03 -23.95 -2.45
CA LYS A 79 36.15 -24.29 -1.32
C LYS A 79 34.66 -24.21 -1.66
N ILE A 80 34.28 -23.42 -2.68
CA ILE A 80 32.92 -23.32 -3.20
C ILE A 80 32.63 -24.48 -4.16
N GLU A 81 33.60 -24.85 -5.00
CA GLU A 81 33.49 -25.98 -5.94
C GLU A 81 33.40 -27.35 -5.23
N MET A 82 34.05 -27.49 -4.06
CA MET A 82 33.96 -28.72 -3.24
C MET A 82 32.68 -28.83 -2.40
N ARG A 83 31.74 -27.87 -2.48
CA ARG A 83 30.46 -27.99 -1.78
C ARG A 83 29.55 -28.99 -2.50
N ARG A 84 29.06 -29.97 -1.74
CA ARG A 84 28.12 -31.03 -2.20
C ARG A 84 26.87 -30.39 -2.81
N ASP A 85 26.40 -30.95 -3.93
CA ASP A 85 25.25 -30.42 -4.67
C ASP A 85 24.00 -30.37 -3.80
N ILE A 86 23.36 -29.20 -3.81
CA ILE A 86 22.15 -28.90 -3.05
C ILE A 86 21.00 -29.56 -3.80
N ARG A 87 20.39 -30.58 -3.20
CA ARG A 87 19.27 -31.32 -3.77
C ARG A 87 17.97 -30.54 -3.52
N LEU A 88 17.06 -30.65 -4.48
CA LEU A 88 15.73 -30.00 -4.50
C LEU A 88 14.87 -30.35 -3.26
N ASP A 89 15.16 -31.46 -2.58
CA ASP A 89 14.47 -31.92 -1.38
C ASP A 89 14.71 -31.04 -0.14
N GLN A 90 15.83 -30.31 -0.07
CA GLN A 90 16.13 -29.42 1.05
C GLN A 90 15.48 -28.03 0.93
N ALA A 91 15.15 -27.59 -0.29
CA ALA A 91 14.54 -26.28 -0.52
C ALA A 91 13.06 -26.24 -0.09
N GLN A 92 12.34 -27.37 -0.18
CA GLN A 92 10.94 -27.45 0.24
C GLN A 92 10.75 -27.61 1.76
N ARG A 93 11.83 -27.82 2.52
CA ARG A 93 11.76 -27.95 3.99
C ARG A 93 11.71 -26.61 4.73
N TYR A 94 12.01 -25.51 4.03
CA TYR A 94 12.00 -24.15 4.57
C TYR A 94 10.97 -23.25 3.88
N GLN A 95 9.88 -23.84 3.39
CA GLN A 95 8.69 -23.08 2.96
C GLN A 95 7.94 -22.52 4.17
#